data_AF-A0A497N8H5-F1
#
_entry.id   AF-A0A497N8H5-F1
#
_cell.length_a   1.000
_cell.length_b   1.000
_cell.length_c   1.000
_cell.angle_alpha   90.00
_cell.angle_beta   90.00
_cell.angle_gamma   90.00
#
_symmetry.space_group_name_H-M   'P 1'
#
loop_
_entity.id
_entity.type
_entity.pdbx_description
1 polymer ?
#
loop_
_entity_poly.entity_id
_entity_poly.type
_entity_poly.pdbx_seq_one_letter_code
_entity_poly.pdbx_strand_id
1 'polypeptide(L)'
;MFRGKGITESTSFSTLNAILSIFEKSLVLQKVGTEIPNEDPANVLDPININERSIFKGKSIDVPSSTLFELMMSQSIGMPVGMMMLLIFAMQIAATSVASEKEEKTLETLLTLPINRFTILMGKMTGSILVAVVGAVAYLIGFSYYTSSFTGSFPLNTGVDLAAIGLAPTPASYLLLGVSLFVSMLSALALAISLSIFAEDVRGAQALVGPLSMLLVFPMIFMMFTDINSLPVPLRIILLAIPFTHPMLTSKLTFTGDYLTSIIGILYVSFFTIAVLYIASRLFGTEKIFTAKLRLKKGAFWKSRTKKPNQ
;
A
#
# COMPACT_ATOMS: atom_id res chain seq x y z
N MET A 1 3.26 12.49 -35.30
CA MET A 1 1.78 12.39 -35.38
C MET A 1 1.38 11.18 -34.56
N PHE A 2 0.91 11.36 -33.32
CA PHE A 2 0.50 10.26 -32.43
C PHE A 2 -0.83 9.68 -32.91
N ARG A 3 -0.89 8.38 -33.21
CA ARG A 3 -2.11 7.71 -33.69
C ARG A 3 -2.58 6.52 -32.84
N GLY A 4 -1.91 6.15 -31.74
CA GLY A 4 -2.36 5.06 -30.85
C GLY A 4 -2.16 5.35 -29.36
N LYS A 5 -3.15 4.98 -28.56
CA LYS A 5 -3.23 5.21 -27.10
C LYS A 5 -2.68 4.01 -26.30
N GLY A 6 -1.39 3.69 -26.39
CA GLY A 6 -0.83 2.55 -25.68
C GLY A 6 0.55 2.79 -25.08
N ILE A 7 0.75 2.35 -23.82
CA ILE A 7 2.06 2.24 -23.16
C ILE A 7 3.06 1.45 -24.02
N THR A 8 2.57 0.56 -24.88
CA THR A 8 3.32 -0.23 -25.85
C THR A 8 4.02 0.61 -26.94
N GLU A 9 3.42 1.71 -27.41
CA GLU A 9 4.08 2.58 -28.41
C GLU A 9 5.24 3.36 -27.78
N SER A 10 5.12 3.72 -26.49
CA SER A 10 6.21 4.36 -25.74
C SER A 10 7.39 3.40 -25.54
N THR A 11 7.13 2.11 -25.31
CA THR A 11 8.18 1.09 -25.18
C THR A 11 8.92 0.89 -26.50
N SER A 12 8.20 0.78 -27.63
CA SER A 12 8.81 0.65 -28.96
C SER A 12 9.63 1.88 -29.38
N PHE A 13 9.19 3.09 -29.03
CA PHE A 13 9.98 4.29 -29.31
C PHE A 13 11.24 4.38 -28.43
N SER A 14 11.15 3.97 -27.16
CA SER A 14 12.31 3.92 -26.26
C SER A 14 13.35 2.89 -26.70
N THR A 15 12.93 1.73 -27.22
CA THR A 15 13.85 0.72 -27.76
C THR A 15 14.48 1.17 -29.07
N LEU A 16 13.74 1.87 -29.94
CA LEU A 16 14.30 2.46 -31.15
C LEU A 16 15.36 3.52 -30.82
N ASN A 17 15.10 4.43 -29.88
CA ASN A 17 16.09 5.42 -29.45
C ASN A 17 17.31 4.78 -28.77
N ALA A 18 17.13 3.68 -28.03
CA ALA A 18 18.25 2.91 -27.46
C ALA A 18 19.13 2.30 -28.57
N ILE A 19 18.53 1.72 -29.60
CA ILE A 19 19.29 1.17 -30.75
C ILE A 19 20.00 2.29 -31.52
N LEU A 20 19.32 3.42 -31.73
CA LEU A 20 19.84 4.55 -32.48
C LEU A 20 21.02 5.21 -31.75
N SER A 21 20.94 5.36 -30.44
CA SER A 21 22.04 5.87 -29.61
C SER A 21 23.23 4.91 -29.53
N ILE A 22 23.00 3.59 -29.52
CA ILE A 22 24.08 2.59 -29.62
C ILE A 22 24.79 2.70 -30.98
N PHE A 23 24.04 2.86 -32.06
CA PHE A 23 24.57 2.99 -33.41
C PHE A 23 25.29 4.33 -33.63
N GLU A 24 24.76 5.42 -33.09
CA GLU A 24 25.41 6.72 -33.08
C GLU A 24 26.74 6.65 -32.33
N LYS A 25 26.75 6.06 -31.12
CA LYS A 25 27.96 5.91 -30.32
C LYS A 25 29.01 5.04 -31.01
N SER A 26 28.62 3.98 -31.72
CA SER A 26 29.56 3.14 -32.47
C SER A 26 30.14 3.85 -33.70
N LEU A 27 29.34 4.63 -34.43
CA LEU A 27 29.81 5.44 -35.55
C LEU A 27 30.75 6.58 -35.10
N VAL A 28 30.45 7.22 -33.97
CA VAL A 28 31.26 8.28 -33.40
C VAL A 28 32.61 7.72 -32.93
N LEU A 29 32.62 6.58 -32.22
CA LEU A 29 33.87 5.90 -31.83
C LEU A 29 34.72 5.48 -33.03
N GLN A 30 34.09 4.97 -34.10
CA GLN A 30 34.77 4.58 -35.32
C GLN A 30 35.42 5.80 -36.02
N LYS A 31 34.69 6.92 -36.13
CA LYS A 31 35.21 8.15 -36.76
C LYS A 31 36.33 8.79 -35.95
N VAL A 32 36.20 8.85 -34.63
CA VAL A 32 37.22 9.42 -33.74
C VAL A 32 38.51 8.58 -33.77
N GLY A 33 38.39 7.24 -33.80
CA GLY A 33 39.56 6.36 -33.92
C GLY A 33 40.31 6.45 -35.26
N THR A 34 39.66 6.84 -36.35
CA THR A 34 40.32 7.07 -37.65
C THR A 34 41.02 8.43 -37.76
N GLU A 35 40.52 9.46 -37.08
CA GLU A 35 41.04 10.85 -37.20
C GLU A 35 42.07 11.20 -36.11
N ILE A 36 42.04 10.54 -34.94
CA ILE A 36 42.97 10.75 -33.82
C ILE A 36 43.57 9.40 -33.39
N PRO A 37 44.64 8.92 -34.05
CA PRO A 37 45.18 7.57 -33.82
C PRO A 37 45.97 7.40 -32.51
N ASN A 38 46.22 8.48 -31.76
CA ASN A 38 47.15 8.47 -30.61
C ASN A 38 46.47 8.68 -29.24
N GLU A 39 45.14 8.78 -29.19
CA GLU A 39 44.37 8.84 -27.96
C GLU A 39 43.18 7.87 -28.00
N ASP A 40 42.82 7.34 -26.83
CA ASP A 40 41.68 6.44 -26.69
C ASP A 40 40.39 7.22 -27.02
N PRO A 41 39.61 6.82 -28.05
CA PRO A 41 38.37 7.50 -28.44
C PRO A 41 37.38 7.69 -27.30
N ALA A 42 37.44 6.81 -26.28
CA ALA A 42 36.62 6.93 -25.08
C ALA A 42 36.95 8.16 -24.21
N ASN A 43 38.23 8.53 -24.10
CA ASN A 43 38.68 9.70 -23.34
C ASN A 43 38.46 11.03 -24.10
N VAL A 44 38.49 10.98 -25.44
CA VAL A 44 38.23 12.16 -26.28
C VAL A 44 36.77 12.58 -26.24
N LEU A 45 35.86 11.61 -26.16
CA LEU A 45 34.41 11.85 -26.18
C LEU A 45 33.83 12.14 -24.80
N ASP A 46 34.42 11.60 -23.74
CA ASP A 46 33.95 11.82 -22.36
C ASP A 46 35.14 12.07 -21.41
N PRO A 47 35.80 13.25 -21.52
CA PRO A 47 37.03 13.55 -20.78
C PRO A 47 36.82 13.77 -19.28
N ILE A 48 35.57 13.81 -18.80
CA ILE A 48 35.21 14.13 -17.41
C ILE A 48 34.51 12.92 -16.77
N ASN A 49 35.25 12.14 -15.99
CA ASN A 49 34.66 11.10 -15.14
C ASN A 49 34.13 11.74 -13.84
N ILE A 50 32.82 11.99 -13.78
CA ILE A 50 32.15 12.44 -12.55
C ILE A 50 31.82 11.22 -11.68
N ASN A 51 32.66 10.96 -10.68
CA ASN A 51 32.37 9.96 -9.66
C ASN A 51 31.47 10.57 -8.57
N GLU A 52 30.15 10.42 -8.73
CA GLU A 52 29.19 10.83 -7.70
C GLU A 52 29.18 9.85 -6.53
N ARG A 53 29.59 10.34 -5.35
CA ARG A 53 29.44 9.63 -4.08
C ARG A 53 28.27 10.20 -3.31
N SER A 54 27.35 9.34 -2.90
CA SER A 54 26.23 9.69 -2.03
C SER A 54 26.48 9.19 -0.61
N ILE A 55 25.91 9.86 0.40
CA ILE A 55 26.02 9.44 1.79
C ILE A 55 24.65 8.96 2.26
N PHE A 56 24.52 7.67 2.55
CA PHE A 56 23.31 7.09 3.14
C PHE A 56 23.63 6.53 4.53
N LYS A 57 22.88 6.99 5.56
CA LYS A 57 23.13 6.64 6.97
C LYS A 57 24.59 6.79 7.42
N GLY A 58 25.28 7.83 6.94
CA GLY A 58 26.68 8.09 7.29
C GLY A 58 27.72 7.21 6.57
N LYS A 59 27.31 6.33 5.66
CA LYS A 59 28.21 5.56 4.79
C LYS A 59 28.24 6.16 3.38
N SER A 60 29.44 6.36 2.82
CA SER A 60 29.61 6.79 1.44
C SER A 60 29.38 5.61 0.49
N ILE A 61 28.51 5.80 -0.49
CA ILE A 61 28.16 4.83 -1.52
C ILE A 61 28.55 5.46 -2.86
N ASP A 62 29.26 4.71 -3.70
CA ASP A 62 29.53 5.07 -5.10
C ASP A 62 28.26 4.82 -5.95
N VAL A 63 27.19 5.54 -5.62
CA VAL A 63 25.92 5.57 -6.35
C VAL A 63 25.50 7.04 -6.50
N PRO A 64 25.11 7.47 -7.72
CA PRO A 64 24.59 8.81 -7.95
C PRO A 64 23.43 9.15 -7.01
N SER A 65 23.41 10.39 -6.53
CA SER A 65 22.37 10.86 -5.61
C SER A 65 20.96 10.80 -6.22
N SER A 66 20.87 10.95 -7.55
CA SER A 66 19.65 10.80 -8.34
C SER A 66 19.09 9.38 -8.27
N THR A 67 19.92 8.35 -8.44
CA THR A 67 19.50 6.94 -8.36
C THR A 67 19.00 6.58 -6.97
N LEU A 68 19.67 7.04 -5.91
CA LEU A 68 19.18 6.83 -4.55
C LEU A 68 17.84 7.52 -4.31
N PHE A 69 17.67 8.75 -4.80
CA PHE A 69 16.41 9.47 -4.69
C PHE A 69 15.27 8.74 -5.42
N GLU A 70 15.51 8.25 -6.64
CA GLU A 70 14.52 7.49 -7.41
C GLU A 70 14.11 6.19 -6.71
N LEU A 71 15.07 5.45 -6.15
CA LEU A 71 14.80 4.25 -5.35
C LEU A 71 14.00 4.56 -4.08
N MET A 72 14.34 5.64 -3.36
CA MET A 72 13.61 6.05 -2.17
C MET A 72 12.19 6.51 -2.50
N MET A 73 12.01 7.22 -3.60
CA MET A 73 10.69 7.69 -4.06
C MET A 73 9.79 6.54 -4.51
N SER A 74 10.33 5.58 -5.27
CA SER A 74 9.55 4.43 -5.72
C SER A 74 9.05 3.60 -4.54
N GLN A 75 9.90 3.39 -3.53
CA GLN A 75 9.54 2.66 -2.31
C GLN A 75 8.56 3.42 -1.43
N SER A 76 8.75 4.74 -1.26
CA SER A 76 7.87 5.60 -0.45
C SER A 76 6.43 5.64 -0.99
N ILE A 77 6.27 5.52 -2.30
CA ILE A 77 4.96 5.49 -2.96
C ILE A 77 4.42 4.05 -3.07
N GLY A 78 5.22 3.13 -3.60
CA GLY A 78 4.80 1.78 -3.94
C GLY A 78 4.35 0.96 -2.74
N MET A 79 5.04 1.09 -1.60
CA MET A 79 4.76 0.31 -0.41
C MET A 79 3.41 0.66 0.23
N PRO A 80 3.15 1.92 0.64
CA PRO A 80 1.84 2.38 1.09
C PRO A 80 0.68 2.00 0.15
N VAL A 81 0.85 2.24 -1.15
CA VAL A 81 -0.22 2.02 -2.14
C VAL A 81 -0.53 0.54 -2.26
N GLY A 82 0.48 -0.33 -2.41
CA GLY A 82 0.28 -1.77 -2.52
C GLY A 82 -0.42 -2.36 -1.30
N MET A 83 -0.02 -1.93 -0.08
CA MET A 83 -0.67 -2.39 1.16
C MET A 83 -2.13 -1.94 1.22
N MET A 84 -2.40 -0.66 0.92
CA MET A 84 -3.74 -0.11 1.01
C MET A 84 -4.68 -0.69 -0.04
N MET A 85 -4.21 -0.89 -1.27
CA MET A 85 -5.00 -1.56 -2.31
C MET A 85 -5.41 -2.96 -1.87
N LEU A 86 -4.47 -3.73 -1.29
CA LEU A 86 -4.74 -5.08 -0.81
C LEU A 86 -5.73 -5.10 0.37
N LEU A 87 -5.58 -4.18 1.33
CA LEU A 87 -6.53 -4.02 2.44
C LEU A 87 -7.93 -3.64 1.96
N ILE A 88 -8.03 -2.62 1.10
CA ILE A 88 -9.27 -2.10 0.54
C ILE A 88 -10.00 -3.18 -0.27
N PHE A 89 -9.26 -3.98 -1.05
CA PHE A 89 -9.83 -5.08 -1.82
C PHE A 89 -10.33 -6.21 -0.93
N ALA A 90 -9.53 -6.62 0.06
CA ALA A 90 -9.93 -7.66 1.02
C ALA A 90 -11.19 -7.26 1.81
N MET A 91 -11.28 -6.00 2.26
CA MET A 91 -12.48 -5.47 2.92
C MET A 91 -13.71 -5.52 2.03
N GLN A 92 -13.60 -5.14 0.75
CA GLN A 92 -14.72 -5.19 -0.17
C GLN A 92 -15.24 -6.61 -0.35
N ILE A 93 -14.35 -7.59 -0.55
CA ILE A 93 -14.74 -9.00 -0.70
C ILE A 93 -15.46 -9.50 0.56
N ALA A 94 -14.90 -9.21 1.74
CA ALA A 94 -15.51 -9.62 3.01
C ALA A 94 -16.89 -8.96 3.21
N ALA A 95 -17.01 -7.69 2.87
CA ALA A 95 -18.26 -6.95 2.95
C ALA A 95 -19.34 -7.55 2.05
N THR A 96 -18.99 -7.87 0.81
CA THR A 96 -19.92 -8.48 -0.15
C THR A 96 -20.33 -9.89 0.27
N SER A 97 -19.41 -10.66 0.84
CA SER A 97 -19.69 -12.02 1.31
C SER A 97 -20.71 -12.03 2.45
N VAL A 98 -20.53 -11.18 3.47
CA VAL A 98 -21.46 -11.08 4.60
C VAL A 98 -22.82 -10.57 4.16
N ALA A 99 -22.84 -9.60 3.26
CA ALA A 99 -24.08 -9.03 2.75
C ALA A 99 -24.88 -10.04 1.92
N SER A 100 -24.21 -10.82 1.07
CA SER A 100 -24.85 -11.88 0.27
C SER A 100 -25.51 -12.93 1.17
N GLU A 101 -24.83 -13.37 2.22
CA GLU A 101 -25.40 -14.31 3.19
C GLU A 101 -26.61 -13.72 3.95
N LYS A 102 -26.59 -12.41 4.19
CA LYS A 102 -27.70 -11.73 4.84
C LYS A 102 -28.91 -11.58 3.91
N GLU A 103 -28.69 -11.24 2.63
CA GLU A 103 -29.76 -11.19 1.61
C GLU A 103 -30.48 -12.54 1.48
N GLU A 104 -29.71 -13.63 1.49
CA GLU A 104 -30.23 -15.00 1.40
C GLU A 104 -30.87 -15.51 2.70
N LYS A 105 -30.89 -14.70 3.77
CA LYS A 105 -31.38 -15.06 5.12
C LYS A 105 -30.68 -16.27 5.76
N THR A 106 -29.51 -16.66 5.24
CA THR A 106 -28.71 -17.74 5.82
C THR A 106 -28.12 -17.32 7.15
N LEU A 107 -27.78 -16.04 7.30
CA LEU A 107 -27.32 -15.45 8.56
C LEU A 107 -28.42 -15.48 9.65
N GLU A 108 -29.68 -15.20 9.29
CA GLU A 108 -30.81 -15.25 10.23
C GLU A 108 -31.06 -16.68 10.71
N THR A 109 -30.98 -17.65 9.80
CA THR A 109 -31.13 -19.08 10.12
C THR A 109 -30.01 -19.58 11.04
N LEU A 110 -28.78 -19.10 10.86
CA LEU A 110 -27.67 -19.43 11.78
C LEU A 110 -27.88 -18.85 13.19
N LEU A 111 -28.55 -17.70 13.31
CA LEU A 111 -28.80 -17.05 14.60
C LEU A 111 -29.96 -17.67 15.40
N THR A 112 -30.79 -18.52 14.79
CA THR A 112 -31.84 -19.27 15.51
C THR A 112 -31.34 -20.59 16.09
N LEU A 113 -30.16 -21.06 15.68
CA LEU A 113 -29.53 -22.25 16.24
C LEU A 113 -29.04 -21.98 17.68
N PRO A 114 -29.08 -22.98 18.58
CA PRO A 114 -28.64 -22.85 19.98
C PRO A 114 -27.11 -22.88 20.11
N ILE A 115 -26.42 -22.06 19.31
CA ILE A 115 -24.96 -21.93 19.29
C ILE A 115 -24.55 -20.54 19.80
N ASN A 116 -23.42 -20.48 20.50
CA ASN A 116 -22.90 -19.20 20.97
C ASN A 116 -22.54 -18.32 19.77
N ARG A 117 -23.00 -17.06 19.79
CA ARG A 117 -22.82 -16.10 18.69
C ARG A 117 -21.37 -15.72 18.48
N PHE A 118 -20.55 -15.78 19.53
CA PHE A 118 -19.09 -15.65 19.42
C PHE A 118 -18.49 -16.76 18.53
N THR A 119 -19.00 -17.99 18.67
CA THR A 119 -18.59 -19.13 17.84
C THR A 119 -19.01 -18.95 16.38
N ILE A 120 -20.19 -18.36 16.12
CA ILE A 120 -20.62 -18.01 14.76
C ILE A 120 -19.64 -17.00 14.14
N LEU A 121 -19.33 -15.92 14.86
CA LEU A 121 -18.40 -14.90 14.39
C LEU A 121 -17.01 -15.48 14.12
N MET A 122 -16.48 -16.27 15.05
CA MET A 122 -15.17 -16.93 14.89
C MET A 122 -15.18 -17.92 13.72
N GLY A 123 -16.27 -18.67 13.53
CA GLY A 123 -16.45 -19.54 12.37
C GLY A 123 -16.38 -18.78 11.05
N LYS A 124 -17.07 -17.63 10.95
CA LYS A 124 -17.03 -16.75 9.75
C LYS A 124 -15.65 -16.14 9.54
N MET A 125 -15.00 -15.74 10.63
CA MET A 125 -13.65 -15.17 10.60
C MET A 125 -12.59 -16.16 10.13
N THR A 126 -12.77 -17.47 10.30
CA THR A 126 -11.80 -18.49 9.84
C THR A 126 -11.51 -18.38 8.34
N GLY A 127 -12.54 -18.16 7.51
CA GLY A 127 -12.36 -17.93 6.08
C GLY A 127 -11.59 -16.63 5.79
N SER A 128 -11.92 -15.56 6.52
CA SER A 128 -11.22 -14.28 6.42
C SER A 128 -9.77 -14.35 6.88
N ILE A 129 -9.46 -15.19 7.87
CA ILE A 129 -8.08 -15.45 8.31
C ILE A 129 -7.27 -16.08 7.17
N LEU A 130 -7.81 -17.07 6.46
CA LEU A 130 -7.14 -17.65 5.30
C LEU A 130 -6.88 -16.61 4.21
N VAL A 131 -7.87 -15.76 3.92
CA VAL A 131 -7.70 -14.64 2.97
C VAL A 131 -6.61 -13.67 3.43
N ALA A 132 -6.53 -13.37 4.74
CA ALA A 132 -5.48 -12.52 5.29
C ALA A 132 -4.10 -13.15 5.20
N VAL A 133 -3.95 -14.46 5.47
CA VAL A 133 -2.68 -15.17 5.31
C VAL A 133 -2.24 -15.17 3.86
N VAL A 134 -3.13 -15.58 2.94
CA VAL A 134 -2.84 -15.62 1.50
C VAL A 134 -2.51 -14.23 0.98
N GLY A 135 -3.26 -13.21 1.38
CA GLY A 135 -3.00 -11.81 1.01
C GLY A 135 -1.66 -11.30 1.51
N ALA A 136 -1.30 -11.60 2.76
CA ALA A 136 0.00 -11.21 3.32
C ALA A 136 1.16 -11.91 2.60
N VAL A 137 1.06 -13.22 2.32
CA VAL A 137 2.07 -13.97 1.57
C VAL A 137 2.18 -13.47 0.14
N ALA A 138 1.05 -13.25 -0.54
CA ALA A 138 1.03 -12.70 -1.89
C ALA A 138 1.67 -11.31 -1.95
N TYR A 139 1.41 -10.46 -0.95
CA TYR A 139 2.07 -9.16 -0.84
C TYR A 139 3.58 -9.30 -0.64
N LEU A 140 4.06 -10.20 0.24
CA LEU A 140 5.49 -10.40 0.45
C LEU A 140 6.21 -10.86 -0.82
N ILE A 141 5.60 -11.80 -1.55
CA ILE A 141 6.12 -12.27 -2.85
C ILE A 141 6.11 -11.13 -3.86
N GLY A 142 5.00 -10.40 -3.98
CA GLY A 142 4.86 -9.27 -4.90
C GLY A 142 5.82 -8.13 -4.57
N PHE A 143 6.05 -7.85 -3.29
CA PHE A 143 7.01 -6.85 -2.83
C PHE A 143 8.45 -7.28 -3.10
N SER A 144 8.79 -8.55 -2.89
CA SER A 144 10.10 -9.09 -3.26
C SER A 144 10.35 -8.95 -4.76
N TYR A 145 9.37 -9.31 -5.60
CA TYR A 145 9.46 -9.14 -7.04
C TYR A 145 9.59 -7.66 -7.44
N TYR A 146 8.74 -6.79 -6.88
CA TYR A 146 8.77 -5.36 -7.11
C TYR A 146 10.16 -4.77 -6.79
N THR A 147 10.70 -5.09 -5.63
CA THR A 147 12.02 -4.61 -5.21
C THR A 147 13.11 -5.10 -6.17
N SER A 148 13.15 -6.41 -6.45
CA SER A 148 14.15 -7.01 -7.34
C SER A 148 14.09 -6.46 -8.77
N SER A 149 12.90 -6.26 -9.34
CA SER A 149 12.72 -5.69 -10.67
C SER A 149 13.13 -4.22 -10.72
N PHE A 150 12.79 -3.44 -9.70
CA PHE A 150 13.13 -2.02 -9.65
C PHE A 150 14.63 -1.82 -9.44
N THR A 151 15.27 -2.58 -8.54
CA THR A 151 16.72 -2.53 -8.32
C THR A 151 17.52 -3.10 -9.49
N GLY A 152 17.02 -4.16 -10.14
CA GLY A 152 17.68 -4.79 -11.30
C GLY A 152 17.61 -3.96 -12.59
N SER A 153 16.70 -2.98 -12.65
CA SER A 153 16.60 -2.04 -13.78
C SER A 153 17.65 -0.93 -13.73
N PHE A 154 18.28 -0.71 -12.57
CA PHE A 154 19.40 0.22 -12.44
C PHE A 154 20.71 -0.53 -12.70
N PRO A 155 21.55 -0.10 -13.65
CA PRO A 155 22.90 -0.62 -13.79
C PRO A 155 23.74 -0.09 -12.62
N LEU A 156 23.59 -0.72 -11.46
CA LEU A 156 24.52 -0.62 -10.35
C LEU A 156 25.83 -1.30 -10.80
N ASN A 157 26.61 -0.59 -11.62
CA ASN A 157 27.91 -1.01 -12.14
C ASN A 157 28.98 -1.23 -11.06
N THR A 158 28.62 -1.16 -9.78
CA THR A 158 29.59 -1.07 -8.67
C THR A 158 29.64 -2.29 -7.77
N GLY A 159 28.92 -3.39 -8.06
CA GLY A 159 28.99 -4.61 -7.21
C GLY A 159 28.61 -4.35 -5.75
N VAL A 160 27.88 -3.25 -5.52
CA VAL A 160 27.47 -2.79 -4.20
C VAL A 160 26.36 -3.69 -3.70
N ASP A 161 26.68 -4.49 -2.69
CA ASP A 161 25.69 -5.30 -1.99
C ASP A 161 24.73 -4.40 -1.20
N LEU A 162 23.53 -4.19 -1.75
CA LEU A 162 22.45 -3.42 -1.13
C LEU A 162 22.10 -3.95 0.28
N ALA A 163 22.36 -5.23 0.57
CA ALA A 163 22.19 -5.81 1.90
C ALA A 163 23.29 -5.35 2.87
N ALA A 164 24.54 -5.22 2.43
CA ALA A 164 25.66 -4.75 3.25
C ALA A 164 25.54 -3.27 3.68
N ILE A 165 24.74 -2.48 2.95
CA ILE A 165 24.46 -1.06 3.24
C ILE A 165 23.14 -0.85 3.99
N GLY A 166 22.39 -1.92 4.30
CA GLY A 166 21.10 -1.82 4.99
C GLY A 166 19.97 -1.24 4.13
N LEU A 167 20.10 -1.33 2.81
CA LEU A 167 19.11 -0.92 1.83
C LEU A 167 18.25 -2.11 1.35
N ALA A 168 18.71 -3.34 1.58
CA ALA A 168 17.92 -4.53 1.35
C ALA A 168 17.18 -4.98 2.63
N PRO A 169 15.89 -5.36 2.53
CA PRO A 169 15.16 -5.97 3.64
C PRO A 169 15.87 -7.19 4.20
N THR A 170 16.11 -7.17 5.52
CA THR A 170 16.54 -8.35 6.27
C THR A 170 15.40 -9.38 6.36
N PRO A 171 15.69 -10.69 6.54
CA PRO A 171 14.64 -11.69 6.77
C PRO A 171 13.70 -11.34 7.92
N ALA A 172 14.24 -10.74 8.99
CA ALA A 172 13.46 -10.24 10.12
C ALA A 172 12.50 -9.10 9.72
N SER A 173 12.92 -8.20 8.82
CA SER A 173 12.06 -7.12 8.31
C SER A 173 10.90 -7.66 7.47
N TYR A 174 11.12 -8.68 6.63
CA TYR A 174 10.05 -9.34 5.88
C TYR A 174 9.06 -10.05 6.80
N LEU A 175 9.55 -10.69 7.86
CA LEU A 175 8.70 -11.36 8.84
C LEU A 175 7.80 -10.35 9.58
N LEU A 176 8.39 -9.25 10.09
CA LEU A 176 7.63 -8.20 10.76
C LEU A 176 6.64 -7.51 9.82
N LEU A 177 7.04 -7.28 8.57
CA LEU A 177 6.15 -6.73 7.54
C LEU A 177 4.97 -7.67 7.29
N GLY A 178 5.22 -8.97 7.15
CA GLY A 178 4.19 -9.99 6.95
C GLY A 178 3.22 -10.06 8.12
N VAL A 179 3.73 -10.10 9.35
CA VAL A 179 2.91 -10.12 10.58
C VAL A 179 2.10 -8.83 10.70
N SER A 180 2.73 -7.67 10.48
CA SER A 180 2.06 -6.38 10.56
C SER A 180 0.95 -6.25 9.54
N LEU A 181 1.18 -6.71 8.30
CA LEU A 181 0.16 -6.70 7.26
C LEU A 181 -0.96 -7.69 7.58
N PHE A 182 -0.64 -8.90 8.02
CA PHE A 182 -1.62 -9.92 8.40
C PHE A 182 -2.56 -9.41 9.51
N VAL A 183 -2.01 -8.88 10.60
CA VAL A 183 -2.81 -8.34 11.70
C VAL A 183 -3.67 -7.16 11.23
N SER A 184 -3.12 -6.30 10.36
CA SER A 184 -3.89 -5.18 9.78
C SER A 184 -5.01 -5.66 8.87
N MET A 185 -4.79 -6.72 8.07
CA MET A 185 -5.83 -7.34 7.26
C MET A 185 -6.93 -7.93 8.14
N LEU A 186 -6.58 -8.64 9.22
CA LEU A 186 -7.58 -9.14 10.17
C LEU A 186 -8.42 -8.01 10.77
N SER A 187 -7.78 -6.91 11.17
CA SER A 187 -8.49 -5.72 11.66
C SER A 187 -9.44 -5.14 10.61
N ALA A 188 -8.98 -5.03 9.36
CA ALA A 188 -9.76 -4.48 8.26
C ALA A 188 -10.98 -5.35 7.95
N LEU A 189 -10.78 -6.67 7.88
CA LEU A 189 -11.82 -7.66 7.65
C LEU A 189 -12.84 -7.66 8.80
N ALA A 190 -12.38 -7.61 10.04
CA ALA A 190 -13.25 -7.54 11.21
C ALA A 190 -14.13 -6.27 11.19
N LEU A 191 -13.57 -5.11 10.85
CA LEU A 191 -14.33 -3.87 10.69
C LEU A 191 -15.33 -3.95 9.53
N ALA A 192 -14.91 -4.45 8.37
CA ALA A 192 -15.78 -4.60 7.20
C ALA A 192 -16.97 -5.50 7.52
N ILE A 193 -16.73 -6.69 8.07
CA ILE A 193 -17.77 -7.63 8.51
C ILE A 193 -18.72 -6.95 9.50
N SER A 194 -18.18 -6.25 10.50
CA SER A 194 -18.98 -5.57 11.53
C SER A 194 -19.92 -4.51 10.95
N LEU A 195 -19.45 -3.74 9.97
CA LEU A 195 -20.26 -2.72 9.31
C LEU A 195 -21.28 -3.33 8.34
N SER A 196 -20.90 -4.36 7.59
CA SER A 196 -21.74 -4.98 6.56
C SER A 196 -22.97 -5.68 7.12
N ILE A 197 -22.95 -6.10 8.39
CA ILE A 197 -24.15 -6.65 9.07
C ILE A 197 -25.30 -5.65 9.09
N PHE A 198 -25.05 -4.34 9.04
CA PHE A 198 -26.12 -3.33 9.04
C PHE A 198 -26.72 -3.08 7.65
N ALA A 199 -26.11 -3.59 6.58
CA ALA A 199 -26.66 -3.48 5.24
C ALA A 199 -27.84 -4.44 5.04
N GLU A 200 -28.78 -4.08 4.18
CA GLU A 200 -29.84 -4.99 3.73
C GLU A 200 -29.42 -5.76 2.47
N ASP A 201 -28.55 -5.17 1.66
CA ASP A 201 -28.08 -5.71 0.39
C ASP A 201 -26.55 -5.52 0.18
N VAL A 202 -25.98 -6.20 -0.81
CA VAL A 202 -24.55 -6.15 -1.20
C VAL A 202 -24.14 -4.71 -1.53
N ARG A 203 -25.00 -3.96 -2.23
CA ARG A 203 -24.77 -2.56 -2.56
C ARG A 203 -24.73 -1.67 -1.31
N GLY A 204 -25.61 -1.89 -0.35
CA GLY A 204 -25.62 -1.20 0.94
C GLY A 204 -24.36 -1.50 1.75
N ALA A 205 -23.87 -2.74 1.73
CA ALA A 205 -22.64 -3.11 2.42
C ALA A 205 -21.42 -2.42 1.82
N GLN A 206 -21.33 -2.37 0.49
CA GLN A 206 -20.29 -1.61 -0.21
C GLN A 206 -20.39 -0.10 0.12
N ALA A 207 -21.59 0.46 0.19
CA ALA A 207 -21.81 1.85 0.57
C ALA A 207 -21.40 2.15 2.02
N LEU A 208 -21.54 1.19 2.95
CA LEU A 208 -21.10 1.32 4.34
C LEU A 208 -19.58 1.20 4.50
N VAL A 209 -18.94 0.32 3.71
CA VAL A 209 -17.48 0.13 3.73
C VAL A 209 -16.74 1.22 2.92
N GLY A 210 -17.41 1.90 1.99
CA GLY A 210 -16.82 3.00 1.21
C GLY A 210 -16.21 4.14 2.05
N PRO A 211 -16.94 4.72 3.02
CA PRO A 211 -16.35 5.71 3.94
C PRO A 211 -15.17 5.16 4.74
N LEU A 212 -15.19 3.88 5.09
CA LEU A 212 -14.08 3.22 5.76
C LEU A 212 -12.86 3.14 4.85
N SER A 213 -13.01 2.81 3.56
CA SER A 213 -11.88 2.80 2.62
C SER A 213 -11.27 4.20 2.44
N MET A 214 -12.08 5.26 2.49
CA MET A 214 -11.57 6.65 2.49
C MET A 214 -10.71 6.95 3.73
N LEU A 215 -11.09 6.42 4.90
CA LEU A 215 -10.31 6.54 6.13
C LEU A 215 -8.94 5.83 6.00
N LEU A 216 -8.85 4.74 5.22
CA LEU A 216 -7.57 4.08 4.91
C LEU A 216 -6.71 4.86 3.91
N VAL A 217 -7.33 5.53 2.94
CA VAL A 217 -6.61 6.34 1.95
C VAL A 217 -6.00 7.60 2.58
N PHE A 218 -6.63 8.15 3.62
CA PHE A 218 -6.12 9.35 4.29
C PHE A 218 -4.66 9.22 4.79
N PRO A 219 -4.29 8.25 5.64
CA PRO A 219 -2.90 8.06 6.05
C PRO A 219 -1.99 7.64 4.89
N MET A 220 -2.53 6.97 3.86
CA MET A 220 -1.81 6.64 2.63
C MET A 220 -1.13 7.86 2.02
N ILE A 221 -1.91 8.92 1.78
CA ILE A 221 -1.42 10.12 1.12
C ILE A 221 -0.28 10.76 1.93
N PHE A 222 -0.42 10.89 3.27
CA PHE A 222 0.63 11.50 4.09
C PHE A 222 1.91 10.66 4.12
N MET A 223 1.79 9.34 4.23
CA MET A 223 2.95 8.45 4.32
C MET A 223 3.75 8.36 3.02
N MET A 224 3.12 8.63 1.87
CA MET A 224 3.77 8.66 0.56
C MET A 224 4.72 9.84 0.41
N PHE A 225 4.37 11.00 0.97
CA PHE A 225 5.11 12.25 0.75
C PHE A 225 5.94 12.70 1.96
N THR A 226 5.65 12.17 3.14
CA THR A 226 6.27 12.68 4.37
C THR A 226 6.56 11.55 5.36
N ASP A 227 7.59 11.73 6.16
CA ASP A 227 7.86 10.86 7.30
C ASP A 227 6.98 11.25 8.49
N ILE A 228 6.52 10.28 9.27
CA ILE A 228 5.61 10.54 10.38
C ILE A 228 6.25 11.42 11.46
N ASN A 229 7.58 11.36 11.56
CA ASN A 229 8.35 12.12 12.55
C ASN A 229 8.52 13.60 12.16
N SER A 230 8.39 13.96 10.89
CA SER A 230 8.49 15.35 10.43
C SER A 230 7.15 16.07 10.40
N LEU A 231 6.05 15.38 10.71
CA LEU A 231 4.70 15.97 10.74
C LEU A 231 4.46 16.77 12.03
N PRO A 232 3.64 17.83 11.98
CA PRO A 232 3.19 18.54 13.17
C PRO A 232 2.55 17.58 14.17
N VAL A 233 2.84 17.79 15.47
CA VAL A 233 2.37 16.93 16.57
C VAL A 233 0.88 16.56 16.48
N PRO A 234 -0.05 17.50 16.22
CA PRO A 234 -1.48 17.15 16.12
C PRO A 234 -1.79 16.17 15.00
N LEU A 235 -1.18 16.35 13.83
CA LEU A 235 -1.41 15.51 12.67
C LEU A 235 -0.76 14.13 12.85
N ARG A 236 0.43 14.09 13.45
CA ARG A 236 1.11 12.84 13.82
C ARG A 236 0.24 11.99 14.75
N ILE A 237 -0.38 12.59 15.76
CA ILE A 237 -1.26 11.87 16.70
C ILE A 237 -2.49 11.31 15.97
N ILE A 238 -3.13 12.09 15.10
CA ILE A 238 -4.29 11.64 14.31
C ILE A 238 -3.93 10.44 13.44
N LEU A 239 -2.79 10.50 12.74
CA LEU A 239 -2.34 9.41 11.87
C LEU A 239 -2.00 8.14 12.66
N LEU A 240 -1.30 8.28 13.79
CA LEU A 240 -0.99 7.14 14.66
C LEU A 240 -2.21 6.53 15.34
N ALA A 241 -3.27 7.31 15.57
CA ALA A 241 -4.53 6.77 16.08
C ALA A 241 -5.21 5.83 15.07
N ILE A 242 -4.97 6.03 13.76
CA ILE A 242 -5.51 5.16 12.72
C ILE A 242 -4.68 3.86 12.66
N PRO A 243 -5.27 2.69 12.96
CA PRO A 243 -4.52 1.42 13.04
C PRO A 243 -3.82 1.08 11.72
N PHE A 244 -4.42 1.45 10.58
CA PHE A 244 -3.90 1.16 9.25
C PHE A 244 -2.66 1.98 8.87
N THR A 245 -2.25 2.96 9.66
CA THR A 245 -0.98 3.68 9.48
C THR A 245 0.22 2.82 9.90
N HIS A 246 0.06 1.96 10.90
CA HIS A 246 1.15 1.13 11.42
C HIS A 246 1.75 0.12 10.43
N PRO A 247 0.99 -0.65 9.61
CA PRO A 247 1.60 -1.51 8.59
C PRO A 247 2.46 -0.72 7.60
N MET A 248 2.10 0.53 7.31
CA MET A 248 2.88 1.39 6.43
C MET A 248 4.16 1.89 7.10
N LEU A 249 4.11 2.19 8.40
CA LEU A 249 5.33 2.47 9.17
C LEU A 249 6.26 1.26 9.19
N THR A 250 5.71 0.05 9.33
CA THR A 250 6.47 -1.19 9.22
C THR A 250 7.05 -1.41 7.82
N SER A 251 6.40 -0.93 6.76
CA SER A 251 7.01 -0.95 5.43
C SER A 251 8.29 -0.11 5.33
N LYS A 252 8.38 0.98 6.11
CA LYS A 252 9.56 1.85 6.19
C LYS A 252 10.68 1.22 7.04
N LEU A 253 10.36 0.34 8.00
CA LEU A 253 11.36 -0.40 8.80
C LEU A 253 12.37 -1.13 7.91
N THR A 254 11.94 -1.68 6.78
CA THR A 254 12.80 -2.33 5.80
C THR A 254 14.02 -1.51 5.43
N PHE A 255 13.90 -0.18 5.44
CA PHE A 255 14.94 0.76 5.03
C PHE A 255 15.54 1.53 6.20
N THR A 256 14.75 1.87 7.23
CA THR A 256 15.23 2.63 8.39
C THR A 256 15.90 1.74 9.44
N GLY A 257 15.51 0.47 9.54
CA GLY A 257 15.98 -0.46 10.57
C GLY A 257 15.34 -0.25 11.95
N ASP A 258 14.26 0.52 12.04
CA ASP A 258 13.57 0.78 13.31
C ASP A 258 12.59 -0.34 13.67
N TYR A 259 13.11 -1.39 14.32
CA TYR A 259 12.34 -2.55 14.77
C TYR A 259 11.32 -2.22 15.88
N LEU A 260 11.61 -1.22 16.72
CA LEU A 260 10.76 -0.88 17.86
C LEU A 260 9.42 -0.30 17.41
N THR A 261 9.45 0.64 16.47
CA THR A 261 8.22 1.26 15.95
C THR A 261 7.27 0.24 15.32
N SER A 262 7.80 -0.77 14.64
CA SER A 262 6.99 -1.84 14.06
C SER A 262 6.39 -2.78 15.09
N ILE A 263 7.15 -3.17 16.12
CA ILE A 263 6.62 -4.04 17.17
C ILE A 263 5.51 -3.32 17.93
N ILE A 264 5.71 -2.04 18.29
CA ILE A 264 4.68 -1.23 18.94
C ILE A 264 3.45 -1.09 18.04
N GLY A 265 3.65 -0.87 16.75
CA GLY A 265 2.56 -0.81 15.78
C GLY A 265 1.78 -2.11 15.67
N ILE A 266 2.45 -3.26 15.61
CA ILE A 266 1.80 -4.57 15.61
C ILE A 266 0.96 -4.76 16.87
N LEU A 267 1.52 -4.46 18.05
CA LEU A 267 0.79 -4.57 19.31
C LEU A 267 -0.44 -3.66 19.36
N TYR A 268 -0.32 -2.42 18.88
CA TYR A 268 -1.44 -1.48 18.79
C TYR A 268 -2.55 -2.01 17.89
N VAL A 269 -2.23 -2.47 16.68
CA VAL A 269 -3.22 -3.01 15.74
C VAL A 269 -3.81 -4.32 16.25
N SER A 270 -3.03 -5.18 16.90
CA SER A 270 -3.54 -6.39 17.55
C SER A 270 -4.56 -6.08 18.64
N PHE A 271 -4.24 -5.13 19.53
CA PHE A 271 -5.17 -4.70 20.58
C PHE A 271 -6.45 -4.10 19.99
N PHE A 272 -6.30 -3.22 19.00
CA PHE A 272 -7.43 -2.65 18.27
C PHE A 272 -8.29 -3.74 17.60
N THR A 273 -7.66 -4.75 16.98
CA THR A 273 -8.35 -5.88 16.35
C THR A 273 -9.17 -6.67 17.37
N ILE A 274 -8.61 -6.96 18.54
CA ILE A 274 -9.32 -7.65 19.62
C ILE A 274 -10.51 -6.82 20.10
N ALA A 275 -10.33 -5.50 20.26
CA ALA A 275 -11.41 -4.59 20.63
C ALA A 275 -12.53 -4.58 19.58
N VAL A 276 -12.18 -4.51 18.28
CA VAL A 276 -13.15 -4.59 17.18
C VAL A 276 -13.89 -5.92 17.20
N LEU A 277 -13.19 -7.05 17.36
CA LEU A 277 -13.82 -8.36 17.39
C LEU A 277 -14.75 -8.54 18.59
N TYR A 278 -14.36 -7.99 19.74
CA TYR A 278 -15.23 -7.95 20.91
C TYR A 278 -16.50 -7.13 20.63
N ILE A 279 -16.38 -5.93 20.05
CA ILE A 279 -17.52 -5.10 19.66
C ILE A 279 -18.39 -5.84 18.63
N ALA A 280 -17.78 -6.43 17.61
CA ALA A 280 -18.44 -7.20 16.56
C ALA A 280 -19.28 -8.33 17.17
N SER A 281 -18.69 -9.12 18.08
CA SER A 281 -19.39 -10.22 18.75
C SER A 281 -20.63 -9.75 19.52
N ARG A 282 -20.56 -8.57 20.15
CA ARG A 282 -21.69 -7.95 20.86
C ARG A 282 -22.75 -7.40 19.91
N LEU A 283 -22.35 -6.92 18.74
CA LEU A 283 -23.26 -6.50 17.67
C LEU A 283 -24.05 -7.68 17.10
N PHE A 284 -23.39 -8.83 16.85
CA PHE A 284 -24.07 -10.10 16.53
C PHE A 284 -25.00 -10.56 17.69
N GLY A 285 -24.69 -10.17 18.92
CA GLY A 285 -25.44 -10.48 20.13
C GLY A 285 -26.73 -9.69 20.36
N THR A 286 -26.91 -8.54 19.72
CA THR A 286 -28.06 -7.68 20.00
C THR A 286 -29.11 -7.84 18.90
N GLU A 287 -30.40 -7.90 19.24
CA GLU A 287 -31.53 -7.87 18.29
C GLU A 287 -31.51 -6.65 17.35
N LYS A 288 -30.60 -5.69 17.60
CA LYS A 288 -30.28 -4.54 16.75
C LYS A 288 -29.90 -4.90 15.31
N ILE A 289 -29.53 -6.14 14.98
CA ILE A 289 -29.35 -6.57 13.59
C ILE A 289 -30.64 -6.36 12.77
N PHE A 290 -31.82 -6.49 13.42
CA PHE A 290 -33.13 -6.30 12.80
C PHE A 290 -33.65 -4.85 12.89
N THR A 291 -33.25 -4.09 13.91
CA THR A 291 -33.84 -2.77 14.19
C THR A 291 -32.95 -1.58 13.81
N ALA A 292 -31.63 -1.75 13.70
CA ALA A 292 -30.70 -0.67 13.38
C ALA A 292 -30.67 -0.39 11.86
N LYS A 293 -31.82 -0.02 11.31
CA LYS A 293 -31.89 0.58 9.98
C LYS A 293 -31.24 1.96 10.06
N LEU A 294 -29.97 2.04 9.70
CA LEU A 294 -29.31 3.32 9.39
C LEU A 294 -29.94 3.88 8.11
N ARG A 295 -31.17 4.41 8.22
CA ARG A 295 -31.72 5.31 7.21
C ARG A 295 -30.84 6.55 7.24
N LEU A 296 -29.87 6.61 6.33
CA LEU A 296 -29.15 7.83 5.96
C LEU A 296 -30.20 8.88 5.60
N LYS A 297 -30.60 9.68 6.60
CA LYS A 297 -31.55 10.76 6.45
C LYS A 297 -30.84 11.78 5.57
N LYS A 298 -31.17 11.78 4.26
CA LYS A 298 -30.70 12.78 3.30
C LYS A 298 -30.82 14.15 3.98
N GLY A 299 -29.66 14.77 4.24
CA GLY A 299 -29.57 16.01 4.99
C GLY A 299 -30.49 17.06 4.38
N ALA A 300 -31.39 17.60 5.20
CA ALA A 300 -32.24 18.73 4.89
C ALA A 300 -31.43 20.04 4.83
N PHE A 301 -30.34 20.06 4.08
CA PHE A 301 -29.41 21.19 4.00
C PHE A 301 -29.57 22.03 2.72
N TRP A 302 -30.60 21.76 1.91
CA TRP A 302 -30.79 22.42 0.61
C TRP A 302 -32.16 23.09 0.42
N LYS A 303 -32.80 23.54 1.52
CA LYS A 303 -34.12 24.22 1.45
C LYS A 303 -34.18 25.60 2.11
N SER A 304 -33.03 26.25 2.31
CA SER A 304 -33.01 27.67 2.71
C SER A 304 -32.00 28.46 1.88
N ARG A 305 -32.36 28.74 0.63
CA ARG A 305 -31.97 29.98 -0.05
C ARG A 305 -33.16 30.50 -0.86
N THR A 306 -33.84 31.45 -0.21
CA THR A 306 -34.39 32.69 -0.80
C THR A 306 -35.38 32.53 -1.96
N LYS A 307 -36.70 32.45 -1.68
CA LYS A 307 -37.65 33.58 -1.70
C LYS A 307 -37.35 34.63 -2.79
N LYS A 308 -38.19 34.61 -3.84
CA LYS A 308 -38.36 35.68 -4.83
C LYS A 308 -38.78 37.00 -4.12
N PRO A 309 -38.30 38.17 -4.56
CA PRO A 309 -38.99 39.42 -4.28
C PRO A 309 -40.09 39.62 -5.34
N ASN A 310 -41.33 39.78 -4.87
CA ASN A 310 -42.36 40.51 -5.60
C ASN A 310 -42.22 41.98 -5.16
N GLN A 311 -41.80 42.84 -6.08
CA GLN A 311 -42.34 44.18 -6.35
C GLN A 311 -41.61 44.74 -7.58
#